data_AF-A0A2D5CUC5-F1
#
_entry.id   AF-A0A2D5CUC5-F1
#
_cell.length_a   1.000
_cell.length_b   1.000
_cell.length_c   1.000
_cell.angle_alpha   90.00
_cell.angle_beta   90.00
_cell.angle_gamma   90.00
#
_symmetry.space_group_name_H-M   'P 1'
#
loop_
_entity.id
_entity.type
_entity.pdbx_description
1 polymer ?
#
loop_
_entity_poly.entity_id
_entity_poly.type
_entity_poly.pdbx_seq_one_letter_code
_entity_poly.pdbx_strand_id
1 'polypeptide(L)'
;MGDRAINLNQQLNEIEGLFSSGHIKKAQKDLRKLNSQFGKGKPIPSKFRHKFQRLNFTAKEYDDWAEFATSDKRTELITEVNKLAAQKLEPRTLANKINSLQKQWQNLDQHGKTASKEKWSTFKDACEKAWAPCKDYFAVLEDRKEENRDKKLALLKDIESFPAGKTTENTTVIQIVMFLKGVHEKWKQYAPVPDKDFQDLNNKFKDARDGVNKLLEEVEVFNRSQKEAVISEVESLSKEDIDNSVARIRELQDHWRTLGPAGKKLDPEVNLKFETACDEFLKIKDKELDESRGLMDVIIKDLRDKKIAPGEAEQKFVELENLQGTAEEKKFKKAIKDFAMLQKNEKAQEKLKSYQDLFEELVDKGSEKISKDLIPEFVNGKPSESMDLNEAAIRFQMFAGLDPVGPKEMVSRVKFEELRNRFTEKSVDMGEKLREHFTNLVYSKGTSSKKESADVKKALVKALKKVEQLLP
;
A
#
# COMPACT_ATOMS: atom_id res chain seq x y z
N MET A 1 -24.78 33.54 -102.57
CA MET A 1 -25.51 32.50 -101.80
C MET A 1 -24.74 31.19 -101.63
N GLY A 2 -23.56 31.00 -102.25
CA GLY A 2 -22.77 29.75 -102.18
C GLY A 2 -22.10 29.46 -100.83
N ASP A 3 -21.40 30.44 -100.24
CA ASP A 3 -20.60 30.21 -99.01
C ASP A 3 -21.44 29.83 -97.78
N ARG A 4 -22.64 30.41 -97.64
CA ARG A 4 -23.57 30.06 -96.54
C ARG A 4 -24.15 28.65 -96.70
N ALA A 5 -24.29 28.15 -97.92
CA ALA A 5 -24.80 26.81 -98.20
C ALA A 5 -23.73 25.73 -97.93
N ILE A 6 -22.46 26.03 -98.22
CA ILE A 6 -21.32 25.15 -97.94
C ILE A 6 -21.11 25.03 -96.41
N ASN A 7 -21.21 26.14 -95.69
CA ASN A 7 -21.09 26.17 -94.23
C ASN A 7 -22.20 25.36 -93.52
N LEU A 8 -23.45 25.47 -93.99
CA LEU A 8 -24.57 24.70 -93.42
C LEU A 8 -24.44 23.19 -93.67
N ASN A 9 -23.99 22.78 -94.86
CA ASN A 9 -23.78 21.36 -95.15
C ASN A 9 -22.69 20.75 -94.26
N GLN A 10 -21.60 21.50 -94.03
CA GLN A 10 -20.53 21.08 -93.14
C GLN A 10 -21.04 20.92 -91.70
N GLN A 11 -21.79 21.88 -91.18
CA GLN A 11 -22.39 21.80 -89.84
C GLN A 11 -23.34 20.60 -89.68
N LEU A 12 -24.17 20.32 -90.69
CA LEU A 12 -25.07 19.16 -90.68
C LEU A 12 -24.31 17.84 -90.75
N ASN A 13 -23.21 17.76 -91.51
CA ASN A 13 -22.33 16.59 -91.55
C ASN A 13 -21.60 16.36 -90.23
N GLU A 14 -21.13 17.43 -89.58
CA GLU A 14 -20.47 17.37 -88.28
C GLU A 14 -21.45 16.88 -87.20
N ILE A 15 -22.67 17.40 -87.17
CA ILE A 15 -23.72 16.93 -86.25
C ILE A 15 -24.07 15.45 -86.50
N GLU A 16 -24.19 15.05 -87.77
CA GLU A 16 -24.43 13.65 -88.14
C GLU A 16 -23.29 12.73 -87.68
N GLY A 17 -22.04 13.14 -87.90
CA GLY A 17 -20.86 12.41 -87.40
C GLY A 17 -20.81 12.30 -85.88
N LEU A 18 -21.26 13.33 -85.16
CA LEU A 18 -21.38 13.29 -83.70
C LEU A 18 -22.46 12.31 -83.21
N PHE A 19 -23.59 12.17 -83.92
CA PHE A 19 -24.57 11.13 -83.60
C PHE A 19 -24.01 9.73 -83.88
N SER A 20 -23.35 9.52 -85.02
CA SER A 20 -22.78 8.22 -85.40
C SER A 20 -21.62 7.77 -84.49
N SER A 21 -20.85 8.71 -83.95
CA SER A 21 -19.75 8.44 -83.00
C SER A 21 -20.21 8.31 -81.54
N GLY A 22 -21.52 8.41 -81.27
CA GLY A 22 -22.08 8.27 -79.92
C GLY A 22 -21.95 9.52 -79.04
N HIS A 23 -21.46 10.64 -79.55
CA HIS A 23 -21.41 11.94 -78.85
C HIS A 23 -22.78 12.66 -78.85
N ILE A 24 -23.82 11.95 -78.43
CA ILE A 24 -25.24 12.34 -78.54
C ILE A 24 -25.52 13.72 -77.92
N LYS A 25 -25.05 14.00 -76.71
CA LYS A 25 -25.29 15.30 -76.05
C LYS A 25 -24.66 16.48 -76.79
N LYS A 26 -23.48 16.29 -77.38
CA LYS A 26 -22.79 17.32 -78.16
C LYS A 26 -23.55 17.55 -79.47
N ALA A 27 -23.94 16.47 -80.16
CA ALA A 27 -24.77 16.53 -81.36
C ALA A 27 -26.10 17.26 -81.13
N GLN A 28 -26.83 16.92 -80.06
CA GLN A 28 -28.08 17.59 -79.67
C GLN A 28 -27.86 19.07 -79.30
N LYS A 29 -26.77 19.41 -78.60
CA LYS A 29 -26.43 20.80 -78.27
C LYS A 29 -26.18 21.64 -79.52
N ASP A 30 -25.38 21.12 -80.44
CA ASP A 30 -25.05 21.82 -81.68
C ASP A 30 -26.27 21.89 -82.62
N LEU A 31 -27.12 20.86 -82.63
CA LEU A 31 -28.40 20.89 -83.35
C LEU A 31 -29.40 21.90 -82.74
N ARG A 32 -29.48 22.04 -81.41
CA ARG A 32 -30.31 23.07 -80.76
C ARG A 32 -29.83 24.49 -81.11
N LYS A 33 -28.52 24.72 -81.14
CA LYS A 33 -27.95 25.98 -81.63
C LYS A 33 -28.35 26.22 -83.08
N LEU A 34 -28.26 25.21 -83.94
CA LEU A 34 -28.65 25.31 -85.34
C LEU A 34 -30.16 25.60 -85.50
N ASN A 35 -31.02 24.92 -84.74
CA ASN A 35 -32.46 25.18 -84.67
C ASN A 35 -32.78 26.62 -84.27
N SER A 36 -32.02 27.20 -83.32
CA SER A 36 -32.22 28.60 -82.90
C SER A 36 -31.89 29.62 -84.01
N GLN A 37 -31.01 29.27 -84.95
CA GLN A 37 -30.62 30.13 -86.07
C GLN A 37 -31.66 30.11 -87.20
N PHE A 38 -32.45 29.03 -87.32
CA PHE A 38 -33.43 28.80 -88.37
C PHE A 38 -34.85 28.63 -87.81
N GLY A 39 -35.41 29.72 -87.28
CA GLY A 39 -36.79 29.78 -86.77
C GLY A 39 -37.85 30.14 -87.82
N LYS A 40 -39.10 30.38 -87.37
CA LYS A 40 -40.27 30.65 -88.23
C LYS A 40 -40.10 31.80 -89.25
N GLY A 41 -39.18 32.74 -89.01
CA GLY A 41 -38.87 33.86 -89.92
C GLY A 41 -37.71 33.63 -90.91
N LYS A 42 -36.96 32.52 -90.78
CA LYS A 42 -35.81 32.19 -91.64
C LYS A 42 -35.76 30.67 -91.87
N PRO A 43 -36.53 30.13 -92.84
CA PRO A 43 -36.59 28.69 -93.08
C PRO A 43 -35.27 28.17 -93.65
N ILE A 44 -34.96 26.91 -93.35
CA ILE A 44 -33.81 26.24 -93.92
C ILE A 44 -33.94 26.10 -95.44
N PRO A 45 -32.84 26.28 -96.21
CA PRO A 45 -32.85 26.05 -97.64
C PRO A 45 -33.39 24.66 -98.00
N SER A 46 -34.26 24.60 -99.02
CA SER A 46 -34.98 23.37 -99.41
C SER A 46 -34.06 22.16 -99.61
N LYS A 47 -32.84 22.38 -100.13
CA LYS A 47 -31.84 21.31 -100.38
C LYS A 47 -31.39 20.58 -99.10
N PHE A 48 -31.42 21.24 -97.94
CA PHE A 48 -30.97 20.67 -96.67
C PHE A 48 -32.11 20.32 -95.72
N ARG A 49 -33.36 20.61 -96.12
CA ARG A 49 -34.56 20.43 -95.28
C ARG A 49 -34.74 19.00 -94.80
N HIS A 50 -34.65 18.02 -95.70
CA HIS A 50 -34.81 16.60 -95.34
C HIS A 50 -33.73 16.13 -94.37
N LYS A 51 -32.47 16.51 -94.61
CA LYS A 51 -31.34 16.14 -93.74
C LYS A 51 -31.47 16.76 -92.35
N PHE A 52 -31.82 18.04 -92.28
CA PHE A 52 -32.06 18.73 -91.02
C PHE A 52 -33.26 18.18 -90.25
N GLN A 53 -34.37 17.87 -90.95
CA GLN A 53 -35.53 17.20 -90.34
C GLN A 53 -35.17 15.81 -89.83
N ARG A 54 -34.37 15.04 -90.58
CA ARG A 54 -33.87 13.74 -90.15
C ARG A 54 -33.01 13.85 -88.88
N LEU A 55 -32.08 14.80 -88.81
CA LEU A 55 -31.26 15.01 -87.62
C LEU A 55 -32.07 15.45 -86.40
N ASN A 56 -33.12 16.26 -86.62
CA ASN A 56 -34.06 16.61 -85.56
C ASN A 56 -34.90 15.40 -85.11
N PHE A 57 -35.29 14.53 -86.03
CA PHE A 57 -35.97 13.29 -85.70
C PHE A 57 -35.05 12.35 -84.90
N THR A 58 -33.81 12.13 -85.34
CA THR A 58 -32.84 11.31 -84.59
C THR A 58 -32.54 11.90 -83.21
N ALA A 59 -32.40 13.22 -83.11
CA ALA A 59 -32.21 13.88 -81.82
C ALA A 59 -33.40 13.66 -80.87
N LYS A 60 -34.62 13.67 -81.41
CA LYS A 60 -35.85 13.38 -80.68
C LYS A 60 -35.94 11.90 -80.28
N GLU A 61 -35.60 10.97 -81.17
CA GLU A 61 -35.55 9.53 -80.84
C GLU A 61 -34.57 9.26 -79.70
N TYR A 62 -33.39 9.86 -79.70
CA TYR A 62 -32.44 9.75 -78.59
C TYR A 62 -32.97 10.37 -77.29
N ASP A 63 -33.70 11.49 -77.36
CA ASP A 63 -34.37 12.08 -76.20
C ASP A 63 -35.48 11.17 -75.66
N ASP A 64 -36.26 10.53 -76.55
CA ASP A 64 -37.35 9.62 -76.20
C ASP A 64 -36.82 8.30 -75.63
N TRP A 65 -35.71 7.76 -76.18
CA TRP A 65 -35.00 6.60 -75.61
C TRP A 65 -34.35 6.91 -74.26
N ALA A 66 -33.75 8.09 -74.11
CA ALA A 66 -33.20 8.53 -72.83
C ALA A 66 -34.30 8.75 -71.78
N GLU A 67 -35.46 9.27 -72.18
CA GLU A 67 -36.62 9.41 -71.31
C GLU A 67 -37.17 8.05 -70.89
N PHE A 68 -37.32 7.11 -71.83
CA PHE A 68 -37.77 5.76 -71.56
C PHE A 68 -36.83 5.04 -70.56
N ALA A 69 -35.52 5.04 -70.84
CA ALA A 69 -34.52 4.38 -69.99
C ALA A 69 -34.39 4.98 -68.58
N THR A 70 -34.76 6.25 -68.39
CA THR A 70 -34.73 6.93 -67.08
C THR A 70 -36.10 6.99 -66.39
N SER A 71 -37.19 6.82 -67.13
CA SER A 71 -38.55 6.84 -66.61
C SER A 71 -38.80 5.70 -65.63
N ASP A 72 -38.44 4.47 -66.01
CA ASP A 72 -38.65 3.27 -65.20
C ASP A 72 -37.85 3.34 -63.89
N LYS A 73 -36.59 3.77 -63.99
CA LYS A 73 -35.73 4.01 -62.82
C LYS A 73 -36.27 5.10 -61.90
N ARG A 74 -36.88 6.17 -62.43
CA ARG A 74 -37.51 7.22 -61.61
C ARG A 74 -38.76 6.71 -60.89
N THR A 75 -39.57 5.87 -61.53
CA THR A 75 -40.71 5.21 -60.87
C THR A 75 -40.26 4.23 -59.79
N GLU A 76 -39.15 3.51 -60.00
CA GLU A 76 -38.52 2.67 -58.98
C GLU A 76 -38.05 3.51 -57.78
N LEU A 77 -37.35 4.62 -58.02
CA LEU A 77 -36.91 5.53 -56.96
C LEU A 77 -38.08 6.09 -56.12
N ILE A 78 -39.19 6.47 -56.76
CA ILE A 78 -40.40 6.92 -56.05
C ILE A 78 -40.99 5.78 -55.20
N THR A 79 -41.03 4.57 -55.74
CA THR A 79 -41.54 3.39 -55.03
C THR A 79 -40.67 3.06 -53.81
N GLU A 80 -39.34 3.11 -53.97
CA GLU A 80 -38.40 2.87 -52.88
C GLU A 80 -38.49 3.95 -51.80
N VAL A 81 -38.64 5.23 -52.15
CA VAL A 81 -38.86 6.29 -51.15
C VAL A 81 -40.16 6.06 -50.36
N ASN A 82 -41.26 5.71 -51.04
CA ASN A 82 -42.53 5.42 -50.38
C ASN A 82 -42.44 4.18 -49.48
N LYS A 83 -41.70 3.15 -49.90
CA LYS A 83 -41.43 1.96 -49.10
C LYS A 83 -40.60 2.30 -47.86
N LEU A 84 -39.61 3.17 -47.97
CA LEU A 84 -38.83 3.65 -46.83
C LEU A 84 -39.68 4.44 -45.84
N ALA A 85 -40.67 5.22 -46.30
CA ALA A 85 -41.60 5.93 -45.42
C ALA A 85 -42.49 4.97 -44.61
N ALA A 86 -42.82 3.80 -45.18
CA ALA A 86 -43.60 2.76 -44.49
C ALA A 86 -42.74 1.87 -43.56
N GLN A 87 -41.42 1.82 -43.77
CA GLN A 87 -40.51 1.07 -42.93
C GLN A 87 -40.17 1.88 -41.67
N LYS A 88 -40.42 1.32 -40.48
CA LYS A 88 -40.00 1.89 -39.19
C LYS A 88 -38.49 1.73 -38.97
N LEU A 89 -37.70 2.46 -39.76
CA LEU A 89 -36.24 2.50 -39.63
C LEU A 89 -35.80 3.60 -38.66
N GLU A 90 -34.63 3.42 -38.07
CA GLU A 90 -33.98 4.45 -37.27
C GLU A 90 -33.79 5.76 -38.08
N PRO A 91 -34.13 6.94 -37.52
CA PRO A 91 -34.15 8.21 -38.26
C PRO A 91 -32.85 8.55 -39.00
N ARG A 92 -31.68 8.22 -38.42
CA ARG A 92 -30.38 8.48 -39.06
C ARG A 92 -30.14 7.61 -40.29
N THR A 93 -30.54 6.34 -40.22
CA THR A 93 -30.44 5.39 -41.32
C THR A 93 -31.43 5.75 -42.42
N LEU A 94 -32.65 6.15 -42.03
CA LEU A 94 -33.68 6.64 -42.94
C LEU A 94 -33.19 7.88 -43.71
N ALA A 95 -32.65 8.88 -43.00
CA ALA A 95 -32.08 10.08 -43.60
C ALA A 95 -30.97 9.79 -44.62
N ASN A 96 -30.03 8.88 -44.31
CA ASN A 96 -28.97 8.49 -45.22
C ASN A 96 -29.50 7.81 -46.49
N LYS A 97 -30.49 6.93 -46.36
CA LYS A 97 -31.12 6.25 -47.50
C LYS A 97 -31.89 7.24 -48.38
N ILE A 98 -32.64 8.17 -47.79
CA ILE A 98 -33.34 9.24 -48.53
C ILE A 98 -32.32 10.10 -49.29
N ASN A 99 -31.23 10.53 -48.65
CA ASN A 99 -30.17 11.31 -49.31
C ASN A 99 -29.51 10.53 -50.46
N SER A 100 -29.32 9.21 -50.32
CA SER A 100 -28.80 8.37 -51.39
C SER A 100 -29.74 8.34 -52.61
N LEU A 101 -31.05 8.17 -52.37
CA LEU A 101 -32.05 8.16 -53.44
C LEU A 101 -32.18 9.53 -54.12
N GLN A 102 -32.08 10.63 -53.36
CA GLN A 102 -32.01 11.98 -53.93
C GLN A 102 -30.76 12.19 -54.81
N LYS A 103 -29.59 11.68 -54.39
CA LYS A 103 -28.37 11.70 -55.21
C LYS A 103 -28.52 10.88 -56.48
N GLN A 104 -29.17 9.71 -56.41
CA GLN A 104 -29.45 8.88 -57.59
C GLN A 104 -30.40 9.60 -58.55
N TRP A 105 -31.44 10.25 -58.04
CA TRP A 105 -32.32 11.09 -58.86
C TRP A 105 -31.56 12.25 -59.54
N GLN A 106 -30.73 12.98 -58.79
CA GLN A 106 -29.90 14.06 -59.33
C GLN A 106 -28.92 13.55 -60.42
N ASN A 107 -28.36 12.35 -60.23
CA ASN A 107 -27.50 11.72 -61.23
C ASN A 107 -28.28 11.41 -62.52
N LEU A 108 -29.49 10.87 -62.42
CA LEU A 108 -30.37 10.65 -63.58
C LEU A 108 -30.71 11.96 -64.30
N ASP A 109 -30.89 13.06 -63.57
CA ASP A 109 -31.15 14.39 -64.16
C ASP A 109 -29.90 15.02 -64.79
N GLN A 110 -28.70 14.80 -64.24
CA GLN A 110 -27.44 15.29 -64.81
C GLN A 110 -27.04 14.51 -66.08
N HIS A 111 -27.27 13.20 -66.08
CA HIS A 111 -26.80 12.30 -67.13
C HIS A 111 -27.88 11.95 -68.17
N GLY A 112 -29.17 12.13 -67.89
CA GLY A 112 -30.29 11.88 -68.81
C GLY A 112 -31.14 13.12 -69.16
N LYS A 113 -32.34 12.89 -69.71
CA LYS A 113 -33.37 13.94 -69.91
C LYS A 113 -34.01 14.25 -68.57
N THR A 114 -34.12 15.53 -68.20
CA THR A 114 -34.73 15.98 -66.94
C THR A 114 -36.15 15.42 -66.77
N ALA A 115 -36.51 15.02 -65.56
CA ALA A 115 -37.84 14.52 -65.26
C ALA A 115 -38.94 15.54 -65.62
N SER A 116 -40.14 15.03 -65.93
CA SER A 116 -41.33 15.89 -66.04
C SER A 116 -41.63 16.55 -64.69
N LYS A 117 -42.24 17.74 -64.75
CA LYS A 117 -42.61 18.52 -63.54
C LYS A 117 -43.48 17.69 -62.58
N GLU A 118 -44.37 16.85 -63.13
CA GLU A 118 -45.24 15.95 -62.37
C GLU A 118 -44.45 14.87 -61.63
N LYS A 119 -43.56 14.13 -62.33
CA LYS A 119 -42.75 13.08 -61.72
C LYS A 119 -41.81 13.61 -60.64
N TRP A 120 -41.23 14.81 -60.86
CA TRP A 120 -40.43 15.49 -59.86
C TRP A 120 -41.26 15.88 -58.63
N SER A 121 -42.47 16.43 -58.81
CA SER A 121 -43.35 16.78 -57.70
C SER A 121 -43.68 15.55 -56.85
N THR A 122 -44.07 14.44 -57.48
CA THR A 122 -44.40 13.21 -56.76
C THR A 122 -43.21 12.64 -55.99
N PHE A 123 -42.01 12.68 -56.58
CA PHE A 123 -40.79 12.25 -55.89
C PHE A 123 -40.46 13.15 -54.69
N LYS A 124 -40.54 14.48 -54.88
CA LYS A 124 -40.27 15.46 -53.83
C LYS A 124 -41.23 15.28 -52.66
N ASP A 125 -42.53 15.16 -52.93
CA ASP A 125 -43.56 14.96 -51.90
C ASP A 125 -43.35 13.64 -51.14
N ALA A 126 -42.95 12.57 -51.84
CA ALA A 126 -42.60 11.30 -51.22
C ALA A 126 -41.36 11.44 -50.30
N CYS A 127 -40.33 12.17 -50.74
CA CYS A 127 -39.15 12.45 -49.92
C CYS A 127 -39.48 13.29 -48.68
N GLU A 128 -40.31 14.33 -48.81
CA GLU A 128 -40.71 15.18 -47.69
C GLU A 128 -41.49 14.38 -46.63
N LYS A 129 -42.43 13.53 -47.06
CA LYS A 129 -43.16 12.62 -46.17
C LYS A 129 -42.23 11.62 -45.47
N ALA A 130 -41.30 11.03 -46.20
CA ALA A 130 -40.31 10.10 -45.64
C ALA A 130 -39.33 10.79 -44.67
N TRP A 131 -39.07 12.09 -44.86
CA TRP A 131 -38.14 12.86 -44.03
C TRP A 131 -38.76 13.43 -42.75
N ALA A 132 -40.09 13.53 -42.64
CA ALA A 132 -40.76 14.13 -41.49
C ALA A 132 -40.28 13.57 -40.13
N PRO A 133 -40.15 12.24 -39.92
CA PRO A 133 -39.63 11.70 -38.66
C PRO A 133 -38.15 12.04 -38.41
N CYS A 134 -37.37 12.18 -39.48
CA CYS A 134 -35.97 12.59 -39.39
C CYS A 134 -35.85 14.04 -38.92
N LYS A 135 -36.74 14.92 -39.41
CA LYS A 135 -36.77 16.34 -39.05
C LYS A 135 -36.98 16.52 -37.54
N ASP A 136 -37.97 15.85 -36.97
CA ASP A 136 -38.28 15.95 -35.53
C ASP A 136 -37.14 15.35 -34.68
N TYR A 137 -36.58 14.23 -35.10
CA TYR A 137 -35.42 13.62 -34.43
C TYR A 137 -34.20 14.53 -34.41
N PHE A 138 -33.84 15.14 -35.56
CA PHE A 138 -32.72 16.07 -35.63
C PHE A 138 -32.99 17.37 -34.88
N ALA A 139 -34.24 17.86 -34.82
CA ALA A 139 -34.61 18.99 -33.97
C ALA A 139 -34.34 18.69 -32.50
N VAL A 140 -34.82 17.55 -31.99
CA VAL A 140 -34.55 17.13 -30.59
C VAL A 140 -33.05 16.95 -30.32
N LEU A 141 -32.27 16.47 -31.30
CA LEU A 141 -30.82 16.37 -31.16
C LEU A 141 -30.14 17.73 -31.11
N GLU A 142 -30.57 18.71 -31.92
CA GLU A 142 -30.05 20.07 -31.85
C GLU A 142 -30.43 20.74 -30.53
N ASP A 143 -31.68 20.60 -30.06
CA ASP A 143 -32.11 21.11 -28.76
C ASP A 143 -31.26 20.54 -27.61
N ARG A 144 -30.95 19.24 -27.65
CA ARG A 144 -30.03 18.61 -26.68
C ARG A 144 -28.61 19.15 -26.76
N LYS A 145 -28.11 19.47 -27.95
CA LYS A 145 -26.79 20.09 -28.11
C LYS A 145 -26.79 21.50 -27.53
N GLU A 146 -27.84 22.28 -27.75
CA GLU A 146 -28.01 23.62 -27.16
C GLU A 146 -28.08 23.53 -25.63
N GLU A 147 -28.85 22.60 -25.07
CA GLU A 147 -28.92 22.36 -23.63
C GLU A 147 -27.54 21.98 -23.05
N ASN A 148 -26.79 21.12 -23.74
CA ASN A 148 -25.42 20.76 -23.35
C ASN A 148 -24.45 21.94 -23.41
N ARG A 149 -24.60 22.83 -24.40
CA ARG A 149 -23.84 24.09 -24.50
C ARG A 149 -24.12 24.97 -23.28
N ASP A 150 -25.39 25.14 -22.91
CA ASP A 150 -25.76 25.98 -21.78
C ASP A 150 -25.27 25.39 -20.45
N LYS A 151 -25.34 24.06 -20.29
CA LYS A 151 -24.73 23.33 -19.17
C LYS A 151 -23.21 23.54 -19.10
N LYS A 152 -22.51 23.54 -20.23
CA LYS A 152 -21.07 23.85 -20.28
C LYS A 152 -20.79 25.31 -19.93
N LEU A 153 -21.59 26.26 -20.39
CA LEU A 153 -21.46 27.66 -20.01
C LEU A 153 -21.68 27.89 -18.51
N ALA A 154 -22.67 27.20 -17.92
CA ALA A 154 -22.87 27.23 -16.47
C ALA A 154 -21.66 26.62 -15.72
N LEU A 155 -21.14 25.48 -16.18
CA LEU A 155 -19.96 24.86 -15.61
C LEU A 155 -18.71 25.77 -15.69
N LEU A 156 -18.56 26.56 -16.76
CA LEU A 156 -17.48 27.55 -16.85
C LEU A 156 -17.57 28.61 -15.75
N LYS A 157 -18.77 29.12 -15.47
CA LYS A 157 -18.99 30.06 -14.35
C LYS A 157 -18.67 29.43 -13.00
N ASP A 158 -19.01 28.15 -12.81
CA ASP A 158 -18.65 27.41 -11.59
C ASP A 158 -17.12 27.30 -11.43
N ILE A 159 -16.39 27.07 -12.53
CA ILE A 159 -14.92 27.01 -12.52
C ILE A 159 -14.33 28.38 -12.19
N GLU A 160 -14.80 29.44 -12.84
CA GLU A 160 -14.31 30.81 -12.65
C GLU A 160 -14.57 31.35 -11.23
N SER A 161 -15.70 30.97 -10.64
CA SER A 161 -16.06 31.36 -9.27
C SER A 161 -15.35 30.52 -8.19
N PHE A 162 -14.81 29.34 -8.54
CA PHE A 162 -14.20 28.46 -7.56
C PHE A 162 -13.04 29.10 -6.78
N PRO A 163 -12.09 29.84 -7.39
CA PRO A 163 -11.02 30.49 -6.64
C PRO A 163 -11.49 31.63 -5.73
N ALA A 164 -12.68 32.19 -5.96
CA ALA A 164 -13.15 33.34 -5.18
C ALA A 164 -13.34 32.98 -3.70
N GLY A 165 -12.74 33.77 -2.81
CA GLY A 165 -12.80 33.56 -1.35
C GLY A 165 -11.93 32.41 -0.83
N LYS A 166 -11.17 31.73 -1.69
CA LYS A 166 -10.21 30.71 -1.31
C LYS A 166 -8.83 31.32 -1.09
N THR A 167 -8.17 30.92 -0.02
CA THR A 167 -6.80 31.30 0.33
C THR A 167 -5.95 30.04 0.46
N THR A 168 -4.62 30.20 0.45
CA THR A 168 -3.68 29.09 0.63
C THR A 168 -3.84 28.37 1.96
N GLU A 169 -4.35 29.06 2.99
CA GLU A 169 -4.53 28.55 4.35
C GLU A 169 -5.85 27.79 4.55
N ASN A 170 -6.92 28.20 3.84
CA ASN A 170 -8.27 27.66 4.06
C ASN A 170 -8.67 26.58 3.04
N THR A 171 -7.82 26.33 2.04
CA THR A 171 -8.11 25.42 0.93
C THR A 171 -7.04 24.35 0.83
N THR A 172 -7.48 23.11 0.69
CA THR A 172 -6.58 21.95 0.56
C THR A 172 -6.39 21.52 -0.89
N VAL A 173 -5.21 20.98 -1.22
CA VAL A 173 -4.92 20.39 -2.54
C VAL A 173 -5.96 19.34 -2.93
N ILE A 174 -6.39 18.51 -1.98
CA ILE A 174 -7.38 17.45 -2.21
C ILE A 174 -8.71 18.04 -2.68
N GLN A 175 -9.20 19.10 -2.04
CA GLN A 175 -10.45 19.77 -2.44
C GLN A 175 -10.36 20.32 -3.87
N ILE A 176 -9.25 20.96 -4.23
CA ILE A 176 -9.05 21.51 -5.58
C ILE A 176 -8.99 20.39 -6.63
N VAL A 177 -8.22 19.32 -6.36
CA VAL A 177 -8.09 18.18 -7.27
C VAL A 177 -9.42 17.46 -7.46
N MET A 178 -10.20 17.27 -6.39
CA MET A 178 -11.53 16.67 -6.47
C MET A 178 -12.49 17.52 -7.30
N PHE A 179 -12.45 18.85 -7.11
CA PHE A 179 -13.22 19.79 -7.92
C PHE A 179 -12.85 19.68 -9.41
N LEU A 180 -11.56 19.76 -9.75
CA LEU A 180 -11.08 19.63 -11.14
C LEU A 180 -11.49 18.31 -11.79
N LYS A 181 -11.42 17.20 -11.05
CA LYS A 181 -11.89 15.88 -11.52
C LYS A 181 -13.39 15.89 -11.80
N GLY A 182 -14.20 16.42 -10.88
CA GLY A 182 -15.65 16.51 -11.05
C GLY A 182 -16.06 17.40 -12.23
N VAL A 183 -15.38 18.54 -12.40
CA VAL A 183 -15.53 19.42 -13.56
C VAL A 183 -15.22 18.70 -14.86
N HIS A 184 -14.12 17.95 -14.92
CA HIS A 184 -13.74 17.21 -16.13
C HIS A 184 -14.77 16.14 -16.51
N GLU A 185 -15.31 15.42 -15.53
CA GLU A 185 -16.35 14.41 -15.77
C GLU A 185 -17.65 15.05 -16.29
N LYS A 186 -18.12 16.13 -15.66
CA LYS A 186 -19.28 16.90 -16.14
C LYS A 186 -19.06 17.45 -17.56
N TRP A 187 -17.86 17.95 -17.85
CA TRP A 187 -17.52 18.46 -19.18
C TRP A 187 -17.63 17.38 -20.27
N LYS A 188 -17.24 16.14 -19.93
CA LYS A 188 -17.37 14.97 -20.80
C LYS A 188 -18.82 14.53 -20.96
N GLN A 189 -19.60 14.58 -19.87
CA GLN A 189 -21.02 14.23 -19.87
C GLN A 189 -21.86 15.17 -20.76
N TYR A 190 -21.53 16.46 -20.82
CA TYR A 190 -22.23 17.46 -21.63
C TYR A 190 -21.74 17.50 -23.09
N ALA A 191 -21.71 16.35 -23.73
CA ALA A 191 -21.35 16.19 -25.15
C ALA A 191 -22.42 15.33 -25.86
N PRO A 192 -22.75 15.62 -27.15
CA PRO A 192 -22.18 16.64 -28.04
C PRO A 192 -22.76 18.06 -27.81
N VAL A 193 -22.08 19.06 -28.38
CA VAL A 193 -22.51 20.49 -28.45
C VAL A 193 -22.58 20.94 -29.92
N PRO A 194 -23.15 22.11 -30.26
CA PRO A 194 -23.16 22.59 -31.63
C PRO A 194 -21.73 22.82 -32.15
N ASP A 195 -21.48 22.42 -33.39
CA ASP A 195 -20.13 22.43 -33.98
C ASP A 195 -19.50 23.84 -33.98
N LYS A 196 -20.33 24.87 -34.18
CA LYS A 196 -19.93 26.28 -34.14
C LYS A 196 -19.37 26.72 -32.79
N ASP A 197 -19.87 26.14 -31.69
CA ASP A 197 -19.52 26.50 -30.32
C ASP A 197 -18.39 25.61 -29.75
N PHE A 198 -18.07 24.49 -30.39
CA PHE A 198 -17.14 23.48 -29.86
C PHE A 198 -15.75 24.06 -29.58
N GLN A 199 -15.17 24.81 -30.52
CA GLN A 199 -13.83 25.38 -30.36
C GLN A 199 -13.81 26.48 -29.29
N ASP A 200 -14.79 27.39 -29.30
CA ASP A 200 -14.90 28.48 -28.33
C ASP A 200 -15.06 27.94 -26.90
N LEU A 201 -15.98 27.00 -26.69
CA LEU A 201 -16.20 26.37 -25.38
C LEU A 201 -14.94 25.66 -24.87
N ASN A 202 -14.20 24.97 -25.75
CA ASN A 202 -12.99 24.25 -25.34
C ASN A 202 -11.83 25.20 -24.98
N ASN A 203 -11.72 26.35 -25.66
CA ASN A 203 -10.76 27.38 -25.30
C ASN A 203 -11.12 28.01 -23.95
N LYS A 204 -12.38 28.43 -23.77
CA LYS A 204 -12.88 28.95 -22.48
C LYS A 204 -12.69 27.98 -21.33
N PHE A 205 -12.84 26.68 -21.58
CA PHE A 205 -12.59 25.65 -20.57
C PHE A 205 -11.14 25.55 -20.14
N LYS A 206 -10.19 25.75 -21.06
CA LYS A 206 -8.77 25.81 -20.70
C LYS A 206 -8.50 27.06 -19.88
N ASP A 207 -8.93 28.21 -20.37
CA ASP A 207 -8.69 29.52 -19.73
C ASP A 207 -9.30 29.59 -18.32
N ALA A 208 -10.55 29.13 -18.16
CA ALA A 208 -11.22 29.10 -16.86
C ALA A 208 -10.49 28.21 -15.84
N ARG A 209 -9.88 27.10 -16.29
CA ARG A 209 -9.12 26.21 -15.41
C ARG A 209 -7.79 26.80 -14.96
N ASP A 210 -7.23 27.75 -15.69
CA ASP A 210 -5.94 28.34 -15.34
C ASP A 210 -6.01 29.05 -13.98
N GLY A 211 -7.12 29.72 -13.65
CA GLY A 211 -7.32 30.32 -12.32
C GLY A 211 -7.32 29.28 -11.20
N VAL A 212 -7.96 28.12 -11.41
CA VAL A 212 -8.00 27.02 -10.43
C VAL A 212 -6.65 26.32 -10.32
N ASN A 213 -5.95 26.13 -11.45
CA ASN A 213 -4.60 25.55 -11.48
C ASN A 213 -3.59 26.46 -10.79
N LYS A 214 -3.73 27.78 -10.94
CA LYS A 214 -2.89 28.76 -10.25
C LYS A 214 -3.11 28.71 -8.73
N LEU A 215 -4.36 28.66 -8.28
CA LEU A 215 -4.66 28.46 -6.85
C LEU A 215 -4.07 27.13 -6.34
N LEU A 216 -4.13 26.05 -7.13
CA LEU A 216 -3.50 24.78 -6.78
C LEU A 216 -2.00 24.92 -6.59
N GLU A 217 -1.32 25.59 -7.53
CA GLU A 217 0.12 25.87 -7.45
C GLU A 217 0.46 26.69 -6.21
N GLU A 218 -0.31 27.75 -5.92
CA GLU A 218 -0.12 28.59 -4.73
C GLU A 218 -0.27 27.79 -3.42
N VAL A 219 -1.27 26.90 -3.33
CA VAL A 219 -1.46 26.02 -2.17
C VAL A 219 -0.31 25.00 -2.06
N GLU A 220 0.14 24.42 -3.17
CA GLU A 220 1.27 23.48 -3.18
C GLU A 220 2.57 24.15 -2.74
N VAL A 221 2.82 25.39 -3.19
CA VAL A 221 3.97 26.21 -2.77
C VAL A 221 3.87 26.59 -1.29
N PHE A 222 2.69 26.94 -0.79
CA PHE A 222 2.46 27.22 0.62
C PHE A 222 2.71 25.99 1.50
N ASN A 223 2.15 24.83 1.14
CA ASN A 223 2.40 23.58 1.87
C ASN A 223 3.90 23.23 1.86
N ARG A 224 4.57 23.47 0.73
CA ARG A 224 6.01 23.25 0.60
C ARG A 224 6.79 24.14 1.58
N SER A 225 6.48 25.43 1.68
CA SER A 225 7.21 26.33 2.58
C SER A 225 6.99 25.95 4.05
N GLN A 226 5.78 25.51 4.43
CA GLN A 226 5.52 24.96 5.76
C GLN A 226 6.34 23.70 6.03
N LYS A 227 6.38 22.77 5.07
CA LYS A 227 7.22 21.57 5.17
C LYS A 227 8.71 21.92 5.28
N GLU A 228 9.22 22.83 4.46
CA GLU A 228 10.62 23.28 4.52
C GLU A 228 10.95 23.96 5.86
N ALA A 229 10.00 24.69 6.46
CA ALA A 229 10.17 25.25 7.80
C ALA A 229 10.27 24.17 8.88
N VAL A 230 9.44 23.12 8.81
CA VAL A 230 9.52 21.97 9.72
C VAL A 230 10.86 21.24 9.59
N ILE A 231 11.37 21.05 8.36
CA ILE A 231 12.70 20.47 8.14
C ILE A 231 13.77 21.32 8.80
N SER A 232 13.74 22.63 8.57
CA SER A 232 14.70 23.56 9.20
C SER A 232 14.62 23.53 10.72
N GLU A 233 13.42 23.35 11.30
CA GLU A 233 13.26 23.20 12.74
C GLU A 233 13.93 21.92 13.24
N VAL A 234 13.71 20.77 12.58
CA VAL A 234 14.38 19.50 12.90
C VAL A 234 15.90 19.64 12.81
N GLU A 235 16.42 20.27 11.75
CA GLU A 235 17.86 20.47 11.56
C GLU A 235 18.50 21.36 12.63
N SER A 236 17.70 22.26 13.24
CA SER A 236 18.16 23.16 14.30
C SER A 236 18.17 22.54 15.70
N LEU A 237 17.58 21.34 15.87
CA LEU A 237 17.52 20.66 17.17
C LEU A 237 18.92 20.23 17.63
N SER A 238 19.12 20.27 18.96
CA SER A 238 20.41 19.92 19.55
C SER A 238 20.68 18.41 19.44
N LYS A 239 21.87 18.06 18.97
CA LYS A 239 22.38 16.67 18.96
C LYS A 239 23.00 16.25 20.30
N GLU A 240 23.11 17.17 21.26
CA GLU A 240 23.62 16.89 22.61
C GLU A 240 22.51 16.47 23.58
N ASP A 241 21.28 16.96 23.35
CA ASP A 241 20.09 16.63 24.14
C ASP A 241 19.12 15.80 23.30
N ILE A 242 19.55 14.57 23.00
CA ILE A 242 18.88 13.68 22.05
C ILE A 242 17.47 13.29 22.52
N ASP A 243 17.24 13.14 23.82
CA ASP A 243 15.94 12.73 24.33
C ASP A 243 14.87 13.82 24.14
N ASN A 244 15.18 15.07 24.47
CA ASN A 244 14.28 16.20 24.23
C ASN A 244 14.11 16.47 22.73
N SER A 245 15.20 16.37 21.96
CA SER A 245 15.14 16.50 20.49
C SER A 245 14.25 15.43 19.85
N VAL A 246 14.35 14.17 20.27
CA VAL A 246 13.48 13.09 19.76
C VAL A 246 12.02 13.29 20.17
N ALA A 247 11.75 13.81 21.37
CA ALA A 247 10.39 14.17 21.77
C ALA A 247 9.82 15.27 20.85
N ARG A 248 10.61 16.33 20.58
CA ARG A 248 10.21 17.41 19.67
C ARG A 248 10.04 16.92 18.23
N ILE A 249 10.91 16.04 17.74
CA ILE A 249 10.79 15.43 16.41
C ILE A 249 9.45 14.69 16.26
N ARG A 250 8.97 14.00 17.31
CA ARG A 250 7.66 13.32 17.26
C ARG A 250 6.51 14.32 17.09
N GLU A 251 6.55 15.44 17.80
CA GLU A 251 5.55 16.52 17.63
C GLU A 251 5.60 17.10 16.21
N LEU A 252 6.82 17.29 15.66
CA LEU A 252 7.01 17.76 14.29
C LEU A 252 6.56 16.73 13.24
N GLN A 253 6.73 15.44 13.49
CA GLN A 253 6.20 14.35 12.65
C GLN A 253 4.67 14.34 12.65
N ASP A 254 4.03 14.60 13.80
CA ASP A 254 2.58 14.70 13.89
C ASP A 254 2.08 15.96 13.17
N HIS A 255 2.75 17.09 13.33
CA HIS A 255 2.45 18.30 12.56
C HIS A 255 2.64 18.06 11.05
N TRP A 256 3.72 17.41 10.62
CA TRP A 256 4.00 17.06 9.23
C TRP A 256 2.85 16.29 8.56
N ARG A 257 2.22 15.36 9.28
CA ARG A 257 1.06 14.58 8.79
C ARG A 257 -0.18 15.43 8.54
N THR A 258 -0.30 16.57 9.22
CA THR A 258 -1.41 17.52 9.02
C THR A 258 -1.18 18.43 7.81
N LEU A 259 0.07 18.58 7.36
CA LEU A 259 0.40 19.40 6.20
C LEU A 259 -0.04 18.72 4.90
N GLY A 260 -0.56 19.53 3.98
CA GLY A 260 -0.95 19.06 2.66
C GLY A 260 0.26 18.68 1.77
N PRO A 261 0.01 18.05 0.61
CA PRO A 261 1.07 17.73 -0.34
C PRO A 261 1.68 19.00 -0.96
N ALA A 262 2.99 18.95 -1.24
CA ALA A 262 3.79 20.01 -1.86
C ALA A 262 3.89 19.88 -3.40
N GLY A 263 2.93 19.18 -4.01
CA GLY A 263 2.87 18.92 -5.44
C GLY A 263 3.57 17.63 -5.89
N LYS A 264 3.06 17.03 -6.97
CA LYS A 264 3.40 15.64 -7.37
C LYS A 264 4.90 15.38 -7.62
N LYS A 265 5.63 16.39 -8.09
CA LYS A 265 7.06 16.24 -8.44
C LYS A 265 7.99 16.46 -7.25
N LEU A 266 7.67 17.42 -6.38
CA LEU A 266 8.54 17.89 -5.31
C LEU A 266 8.25 17.22 -3.97
N ASP A 267 7.01 16.77 -3.75
CA ASP A 267 6.62 16.13 -2.50
C ASP A 267 7.50 14.92 -2.11
N PRO A 268 7.89 14.00 -3.04
CA PRO A 268 8.81 12.93 -2.70
C PRO A 268 10.20 13.41 -2.26
N GLU A 269 10.72 14.46 -2.88
CA GLU A 269 12.02 15.04 -2.53
C GLU A 269 11.98 15.69 -1.14
N VAL A 270 10.92 16.44 -0.86
CA VAL A 270 10.71 17.12 0.44
C VAL A 270 10.51 16.10 1.55
N ASN A 271 9.72 15.05 1.32
CA ASN A 271 9.53 13.97 2.29
C ASN A 271 10.85 13.23 2.59
N LEU A 272 11.66 12.93 1.57
CA LEU A 272 12.97 12.29 1.75
C LEU A 272 13.91 13.15 2.60
N LYS A 273 13.93 14.48 2.39
CA LYS A 273 14.75 15.40 3.20
C LYS A 273 14.32 15.36 4.67
N PHE A 274 13.02 15.41 4.94
CA PHE A 274 12.48 15.32 6.29
C PHE A 274 12.79 13.98 6.97
N GLU A 275 12.61 12.86 6.26
CA GLU A 275 12.96 11.53 6.77
C GLU A 275 14.45 11.43 7.08
N THR A 276 15.31 11.91 6.18
CA THR A 276 16.76 11.91 6.39
C THR A 276 17.14 12.73 7.62
N ALA A 277 16.57 13.92 7.80
CA ALA A 277 16.82 14.77 8.95
C ALA A 277 16.39 14.10 10.26
N CYS A 278 15.23 13.43 10.29
CA CYS A 278 14.78 12.68 11.46
C CYS A 278 15.68 11.47 11.77
N ASP A 279 16.08 10.73 10.73
CA ASP A 279 16.90 9.53 10.84
C ASP A 279 18.29 9.81 11.45
N GLU A 280 18.84 11.01 11.26
CA GLU A 280 20.10 11.39 11.90
C GLU A 280 20.01 11.35 13.43
N PHE A 281 18.93 11.86 14.02
CA PHE A 281 18.75 11.85 15.47
C PHE A 281 18.47 10.45 16.01
N LEU A 282 17.68 9.66 15.28
CA LEU A 282 17.40 8.27 15.65
C LEU A 282 18.68 7.42 15.65
N LYS A 283 19.56 7.59 14.67
CA LYS A 283 20.86 6.90 14.63
C LYS A 283 21.75 7.24 15.82
N ILE A 284 21.74 8.51 16.27
CA ILE A 284 22.51 8.91 17.45
C ILE A 284 21.92 8.25 18.70
N LYS A 285 20.59 8.29 18.86
CA LYS A 285 19.89 7.64 19.97
C LYS A 285 20.14 6.13 20.04
N ASP A 286 20.08 5.46 18.89
CA ASP A 286 20.35 4.02 18.81
C ASP A 286 21.80 3.70 19.20
N LYS A 287 22.75 4.55 18.79
CA LYS A 287 24.17 4.40 19.15
C LYS A 287 24.39 4.59 20.65
N GLU A 288 23.81 5.63 21.27
CA GLU A 288 23.89 5.84 22.72
C GLU A 288 23.30 4.66 23.51
N LEU A 289 22.20 4.10 23.02
CA LEU A 289 21.57 2.93 23.62
C LEU A 289 22.47 1.68 23.52
N ASP A 290 23.09 1.45 22.36
CA ASP A 290 24.00 0.32 22.15
C ASP A 290 25.30 0.46 22.96
N GLU A 291 25.86 1.65 23.08
CA GLU A 291 26.99 1.93 23.97
C GLU A 291 26.63 1.64 25.43
N SER A 292 25.45 2.07 25.88
CA SER A 292 24.96 1.83 27.24
C SER A 292 24.70 0.35 27.51
N ARG A 293 24.18 -0.40 26.53
CA ARG A 293 24.06 -1.86 26.60
C ARG A 293 25.42 -2.53 26.74
N GLY A 294 26.42 -2.06 25.98
CA GLY A 294 27.81 -2.55 26.09
C GLY A 294 28.37 -2.33 27.49
N LEU A 295 28.17 -1.15 28.07
CA LEU A 295 28.57 -0.84 29.45
C LEU A 295 27.84 -1.74 30.47
N MET A 296 26.52 -1.93 30.30
CA MET A 296 25.75 -2.84 31.14
C MET A 296 26.31 -4.27 31.11
N ASP A 297 26.66 -4.79 29.94
CA ASP A 297 27.23 -6.14 29.80
C ASP A 297 28.60 -6.25 30.49
N VAL A 298 29.42 -5.19 30.42
CA VAL A 298 30.69 -5.10 31.16
C VAL A 298 30.44 -5.11 32.67
N ILE A 299 29.46 -4.34 33.17
CA ILE A 299 29.09 -4.33 34.61
C ILE A 299 28.66 -5.75 35.05
N ILE A 300 27.81 -6.42 34.28
CA ILE A 300 27.39 -7.79 34.59
C ILE A 300 28.58 -8.75 34.60
N LYS A 301 29.52 -8.60 33.67
CA LYS A 301 30.72 -9.42 33.61
C LYS A 301 31.60 -9.20 34.84
N ASP A 302 31.89 -7.95 35.19
CA ASP A 302 32.74 -7.63 36.34
C ASP A 302 32.10 -8.06 37.66
N LEU A 303 30.76 -8.03 37.75
CA LEU A 303 30.01 -8.61 38.87
C LEU A 303 30.23 -10.12 38.95
N ARG A 304 30.05 -10.85 37.83
CA ARG A 304 30.26 -12.31 37.78
C ARG A 304 31.69 -12.71 38.11
N ASP A 305 32.67 -11.93 37.63
CA ASP A 305 34.09 -12.12 37.89
C ASP A 305 34.49 -11.71 39.32
N LYS A 306 33.54 -11.27 40.16
CA LYS A 306 33.73 -10.80 41.54
C LYS A 306 34.70 -9.60 41.66
N LYS A 307 34.86 -8.82 40.59
CA LYS A 307 35.69 -7.60 40.60
C LYS A 307 35.00 -6.43 41.26
N ILE A 308 33.66 -6.40 41.20
CA ILE A 308 32.83 -5.36 41.82
C ILE A 308 31.76 -6.00 42.71
N ALA A 309 31.35 -5.26 43.74
CA ALA A 309 30.26 -5.68 44.62
C ALA A 309 28.87 -5.43 43.98
N PRO A 310 27.82 -6.16 44.38
CA PRO A 310 26.46 -5.92 43.88
C PRO A 310 25.98 -4.48 44.03
N GLY A 311 26.27 -3.83 45.15
CA GLY A 311 25.90 -2.43 45.39
C GLY A 311 26.63 -1.44 44.46
N GLU A 312 27.89 -1.72 44.12
CA GLU A 312 28.66 -0.91 43.16
C GLU A 312 28.13 -1.14 41.72
N ALA A 313 27.77 -2.37 41.38
CA ALA A 313 27.14 -2.69 40.10
C ALA A 313 25.79 -1.97 39.95
N GLU A 314 24.97 -1.91 41.01
CA GLU A 314 23.71 -1.17 41.01
C GLU A 314 23.92 0.34 40.83
N GLN A 315 24.92 0.92 41.50
CA GLN A 315 25.27 2.34 41.31
C GLN A 315 25.68 2.65 39.87
N LYS A 316 26.59 1.87 39.30
CA LYS A 316 27.02 2.04 37.90
C LYS A 316 25.89 1.82 36.90
N PHE A 317 24.92 0.94 37.20
CA PHE A 317 23.75 0.74 36.35
C PHE A 317 22.77 1.93 36.42
N VAL A 318 22.63 2.58 37.57
CA VAL A 318 21.76 3.77 37.72
C VAL A 318 22.26 4.93 36.85
N GLU A 319 23.57 5.08 36.67
CA GLU A 319 24.17 6.07 35.77
C GLU A 319 23.77 5.86 34.29
N LEU A 320 23.34 4.65 33.91
CA LEU A 320 22.80 4.35 32.58
C LEU A 320 21.31 4.70 32.52
N GLU A 321 20.99 5.99 32.62
CA GLU A 321 19.62 6.51 32.70
C GLU A 321 18.73 6.02 31.54
N ASN A 322 19.27 5.94 30.33
CA ASN A 322 18.58 5.50 29.11
C ASN A 322 18.16 4.01 29.11
N LEU A 323 18.72 3.18 30.00
CA LEU A 323 18.33 1.77 30.18
C LEU A 323 17.31 1.59 31.31
N GLN A 324 16.98 2.61 32.08
CA GLN A 324 15.99 2.51 33.15
C GLN A 324 14.57 2.29 32.60
N GLY A 325 13.79 1.42 33.25
CA GLY A 325 12.43 1.05 32.83
C GLY A 325 12.35 0.10 31.63
N THR A 326 13.49 -0.26 31.03
CA THR A 326 13.55 -1.09 29.82
C THR A 326 13.61 -2.61 30.12
N ALA A 327 13.68 -3.43 29.08
CA ALA A 327 13.89 -4.87 29.24
C ALA A 327 15.29 -5.19 29.79
N GLU A 328 16.26 -4.32 29.53
CA GLU A 328 17.64 -4.38 29.95
C GLU A 328 17.74 -4.26 31.48
N GLU A 329 16.98 -3.36 32.11
CA GLU A 329 16.90 -3.29 33.57
C GLU A 329 16.44 -4.62 34.20
N LYS A 330 15.47 -5.30 33.56
CA LYS A 330 15.01 -6.62 34.04
C LYS A 330 16.12 -7.67 33.92
N LYS A 331 16.91 -7.64 32.83
CA LYS A 331 18.07 -8.52 32.65
C LYS A 331 19.13 -8.24 33.72
N PHE A 332 19.42 -6.97 34.00
CA PHE A 332 20.37 -6.56 35.03
C PHE A 332 19.94 -7.05 36.43
N LYS A 333 18.70 -6.78 36.83
CA LYS A 333 18.14 -7.26 38.11
C LYS A 333 18.18 -8.78 38.24
N LYS A 334 17.98 -9.51 37.14
CA LYS A 334 18.13 -10.97 37.12
C LYS A 334 19.58 -11.37 37.38
N ALA A 335 20.55 -10.75 36.72
CA ALA A 335 21.97 -11.04 36.93
C ALA A 335 22.42 -10.81 38.39
N ILE A 336 21.95 -9.74 39.04
CA ILE A 336 22.19 -9.48 40.46
C ILE A 336 21.63 -10.60 41.35
N LYS A 337 20.41 -11.04 41.10
CA LYS A 337 19.78 -12.15 41.85
C LYS A 337 20.53 -13.47 41.65
N ASP A 338 20.91 -13.78 40.40
CA ASP A 338 21.66 -14.99 40.07
C ASP A 338 23.02 -14.98 40.78
N PHE A 339 23.70 -13.84 40.82
CA PHE A 339 24.95 -13.68 41.55
C PHE A 339 24.78 -13.86 43.07
N ALA A 340 23.73 -13.28 43.67
CA ALA A 340 23.43 -13.45 45.08
C ALA A 340 23.14 -14.92 45.44
N MET A 341 22.44 -15.64 44.56
CA MET A 341 22.18 -17.07 44.73
C MET A 341 23.48 -17.89 44.65
N LEU A 342 24.36 -17.57 43.70
CA LEU A 342 25.67 -18.21 43.58
C LEU A 342 26.53 -17.98 44.84
N GLN A 343 26.61 -16.74 45.35
CA GLN A 343 27.34 -16.48 46.60
C GLN A 343 26.77 -17.24 47.80
N LYS A 344 25.44 -17.35 47.90
CA LYS A 344 24.81 -18.11 48.98
C LYS A 344 25.17 -19.60 48.89
N ASN A 345 25.18 -20.16 47.67
CA ASN A 345 25.56 -21.55 47.43
C ASN A 345 27.04 -21.79 47.71
N GLU A 346 27.94 -20.88 47.31
CA GLU A 346 29.37 -20.95 47.64
C GLU A 346 29.60 -20.95 49.16
N LYS A 347 28.97 -20.01 49.89
CA LYS A 347 29.05 -19.97 51.36
C LYS A 347 28.51 -21.24 52.02
N ALA A 348 27.43 -21.81 51.48
CA ALA A 348 26.89 -23.08 51.97
C ALA A 348 27.88 -24.24 51.73
N GLN A 349 28.54 -24.27 50.56
CA GLN A 349 29.59 -25.26 50.27
C GLN A 349 30.83 -25.09 51.15
N GLU A 350 31.26 -23.86 51.42
CA GLU A 350 32.37 -23.56 52.34
C GLU A 350 32.06 -24.03 53.76
N LYS A 351 30.85 -23.75 54.28
CA LYS A 351 30.37 -24.29 55.57
C LYS A 351 30.35 -25.81 55.60
N LEU A 352 29.87 -26.43 54.52
CA LEU A 352 29.82 -27.89 54.44
C LEU A 352 31.23 -28.48 54.43
N LYS A 353 32.18 -27.83 53.76
CA LYS A 353 33.59 -28.21 53.78
C LYS A 353 34.21 -28.04 55.18
N SER A 354 33.93 -26.96 55.91
CA SER A 354 34.42 -26.81 57.28
C SER A 354 33.92 -27.90 58.23
N TYR A 355 32.67 -28.36 58.05
CA TYR A 355 32.15 -29.50 58.82
C TYR A 355 32.80 -30.84 58.42
N GLN A 356 33.18 -31.01 57.14
CA GLN A 356 33.96 -32.17 56.72
C GLN A 356 35.34 -32.17 57.38
N ASP A 357 36.03 -31.03 57.36
CA ASP A 357 37.36 -30.87 57.96
C ASP A 357 37.31 -31.13 59.48
N LEU A 358 36.26 -30.67 60.18
CA LEU A 358 36.00 -30.98 61.59
C LEU A 358 35.88 -32.50 61.83
N PHE A 359 35.10 -33.21 61.02
CA PHE A 359 34.92 -34.65 61.17
C PHE A 359 36.20 -35.43 60.88
N GLU A 360 37.00 -34.99 59.91
CA GLU A 360 38.30 -35.60 59.65
C GLU A 360 39.27 -35.42 60.83
N GLU A 361 39.33 -34.21 61.41
CA GLU A 361 40.18 -33.92 62.56
C GLU A 361 39.74 -34.68 63.82
N LEU A 362 38.43 -34.78 64.05
CA LEU A 362 37.83 -35.59 65.11
C LEU A 362 38.29 -37.05 65.06
N VAL A 363 38.24 -37.64 63.87
CA VAL A 363 38.58 -39.06 63.69
C VAL A 363 40.07 -39.32 63.83
N ASP A 364 40.93 -38.40 63.38
CA ASP A 364 42.39 -38.58 63.41
C ASP A 364 43.04 -38.24 64.75
N LYS A 365 42.63 -37.14 65.37
CA LYS A 365 43.32 -36.57 66.54
C LYS A 365 42.52 -36.74 67.84
N GLY A 366 41.23 -37.05 67.74
CA GLY A 366 40.31 -37.10 68.87
C GLY A 366 39.88 -35.71 69.35
N SER A 367 38.82 -35.67 70.16
CA SER A 367 38.19 -34.43 70.64
C SER A 367 39.12 -33.48 71.40
N GLU A 368 40.12 -34.02 72.10
CA GLU A 368 41.03 -33.25 72.96
C GLU A 368 41.98 -32.33 72.19
N LYS A 369 42.17 -32.55 70.88
CA LYS A 369 43.18 -31.86 70.05
C LYS A 369 42.60 -31.09 68.86
N ILE A 370 41.29 -30.88 68.82
CA ILE A 370 40.62 -30.15 67.73
C ILE A 370 40.82 -28.65 67.89
N SER A 371 41.01 -27.95 66.77
CA SER A 371 41.01 -26.49 66.81
C SER A 371 39.63 -25.95 67.17
N LYS A 372 39.55 -25.04 68.15
CA LYS A 372 38.30 -24.41 68.56
C LYS A 372 37.58 -23.71 67.39
N ASP A 373 38.32 -23.28 66.38
CA ASP A 373 37.81 -22.58 65.20
C ASP A 373 37.01 -23.49 64.24
N LEU A 374 37.15 -24.81 64.35
CA LEU A 374 36.39 -25.78 63.55
C LEU A 374 35.09 -26.21 64.21
N ILE A 375 34.88 -25.86 65.48
CA ILE A 375 33.66 -26.21 66.23
C ILE A 375 32.53 -25.28 65.80
N PRO A 376 31.40 -25.79 65.27
CA PRO A 376 30.29 -24.97 64.82
C PRO A 376 29.63 -24.25 66.00
N GLU A 377 29.23 -22.98 65.81
CA GLU A 377 28.63 -22.15 66.87
C GLU A 377 27.34 -22.74 67.48
N PHE A 378 26.64 -23.60 66.73
CA PHE A 378 25.42 -24.26 67.22
C PHE A 378 25.69 -25.47 68.14
N VAL A 379 26.95 -25.89 68.28
CA VAL A 379 27.36 -26.93 69.23
C VAL A 379 27.47 -26.29 70.60
N ASN A 380 26.51 -26.59 71.48
CA ASN A 380 26.38 -25.94 72.78
C ASN A 380 26.28 -26.95 73.92
N GLY A 381 27.12 -26.74 74.94
CA GLY A 381 27.12 -27.52 76.17
C GLY A 381 27.93 -28.81 76.08
N LYS A 382 28.49 -29.22 77.23
CA LYS A 382 29.18 -30.51 77.36
C LYS A 382 28.14 -31.57 77.74
N PRO A 383 28.05 -32.71 77.04
CA PRO A 383 27.16 -33.81 77.42
C PRO A 383 27.38 -34.27 78.86
N SER A 384 26.31 -34.66 79.56
CA SER A 384 26.38 -35.20 80.93
C SER A 384 27.20 -36.50 81.00
N GLU A 385 27.16 -37.29 79.92
CA GLU A 385 27.98 -38.49 79.74
C GLU A 385 28.74 -38.41 78.42
N SER A 386 30.04 -38.66 78.47
CA SER A 386 30.89 -38.66 77.29
C SER A 386 30.76 -39.99 76.53
N MET A 387 30.46 -39.92 75.24
CA MET A 387 30.30 -41.08 74.37
C MET A 387 31.61 -41.48 73.69
N ASP A 388 31.80 -42.75 73.33
CA ASP A 388 32.91 -43.18 72.46
C ASP A 388 32.76 -42.55 71.05
N LEU A 389 33.87 -42.19 70.42
CA LEU A 389 33.86 -41.57 69.09
C LEU A 389 33.19 -42.46 68.02
N ASN A 390 33.43 -43.77 68.03
CA ASN A 390 32.79 -44.67 67.08
C ASN A 390 31.31 -44.79 67.36
N GLU A 391 30.92 -44.80 68.63
CA GLU A 391 29.51 -44.80 69.03
C GLU A 391 28.78 -43.52 68.58
N ALA A 392 29.38 -42.35 68.79
CA ALA A 392 28.84 -41.07 68.33
C ALA A 392 28.75 -41.00 66.80
N ALA A 393 29.77 -41.51 66.09
CA ALA A 393 29.77 -41.60 64.64
C ALA A 393 28.70 -42.56 64.09
N ILE A 394 28.50 -43.72 64.73
CA ILE A 394 27.47 -44.69 64.35
C ILE A 394 26.08 -44.10 64.54
N ARG A 395 25.82 -43.43 65.67
CA ARG A 395 24.54 -42.77 65.93
C ARG A 395 24.24 -41.66 64.92
N PHE A 396 25.23 -40.83 64.57
CA PHE A 396 25.08 -39.81 63.53
C PHE A 396 24.82 -40.40 62.13
N GLN A 397 25.50 -41.49 61.77
CA GLN A 397 25.25 -42.21 60.51
C GLN A 397 23.83 -42.80 60.46
N MET A 398 23.35 -43.38 61.56
CA MET A 398 21.98 -43.89 61.67
C MET A 398 20.94 -42.78 61.59
N PHE A 399 21.19 -41.63 62.24
CA PHE A 399 20.35 -40.44 62.12
C PHE A 399 20.23 -39.95 60.68
N ALA A 400 21.34 -39.97 59.93
CA ALA A 400 21.36 -39.65 58.50
C ALA A 400 20.72 -40.73 57.59
N GLY A 401 20.18 -41.81 58.16
CA GLY A 401 19.53 -42.92 57.45
C GLY A 401 20.50 -43.82 56.68
N LEU A 402 21.78 -43.85 57.08
CA LEU A 402 22.80 -44.72 56.49
C LEU A 402 22.94 -46.02 57.30
N ASP A 403 23.41 -47.08 56.64
CA ASP A 403 23.88 -48.28 57.36
C ASP A 403 25.21 -47.95 58.04
N PRO A 404 25.30 -47.99 59.38
CA PRO A 404 26.45 -47.47 60.09
C PRO A 404 27.69 -48.35 59.92
N VAL A 405 28.83 -47.68 59.77
CA VAL A 405 30.16 -48.24 59.62
C VAL A 405 30.96 -47.93 60.88
N GLY A 406 31.56 -48.96 61.47
CA GLY A 406 32.35 -48.91 62.70
C GLY A 406 32.60 -50.33 63.24
N PRO A 407 33.17 -50.47 64.45
CA PRO A 407 33.40 -51.76 65.09
C PRO A 407 32.11 -52.59 65.19
N LYS A 408 32.12 -53.83 64.69
CA LYS A 408 30.91 -54.66 64.53
C LYS A 408 30.08 -54.83 65.81
N GLU A 409 30.75 -54.96 66.95
CA GLU A 409 30.12 -55.09 68.26
C GLU A 409 29.37 -53.80 68.65
N MET A 410 29.99 -52.64 68.46
CA MET A 410 29.37 -51.33 68.72
C MET A 410 28.20 -51.06 67.77
N VAL A 411 28.37 -51.36 66.47
CA VAL A 411 27.30 -51.22 65.48
C VAL A 411 26.07 -52.02 65.88
N SER A 412 26.27 -53.28 66.31
CA SER A 412 25.16 -54.16 66.72
C SER A 412 24.49 -53.68 68.01
N ARG A 413 25.28 -53.21 68.99
CA ARG A 413 24.78 -52.64 70.26
C ARG A 413 23.93 -51.39 70.01
N VAL A 414 24.48 -50.41 69.29
CA VAL A 414 23.78 -49.14 69.02
C VAL A 414 22.54 -49.36 68.16
N LYS A 415 22.58 -50.25 67.16
CA LYS A 415 21.38 -50.61 66.39
C LYS A 415 20.25 -51.15 67.27
N PHE A 416 20.58 -51.97 68.26
CA PHE A 416 19.59 -52.53 69.19
C PHE A 416 19.03 -51.47 70.14
N GLU A 417 19.88 -50.59 70.68
CA GLU A 417 19.46 -49.47 71.54
C GLU A 417 18.55 -48.48 70.80
N GLU A 418 18.93 -48.07 69.59
CA GLU A 418 18.12 -47.18 68.76
C GLU A 418 16.78 -47.81 68.36
N LEU A 419 16.74 -49.13 68.13
CA LEU A 419 15.49 -49.85 67.85
C LEU A 419 14.56 -49.86 69.08
N ARG A 420 15.13 -50.02 70.28
CA ARG A 420 14.39 -49.95 71.54
C ARG A 420 13.83 -48.55 71.79
N ASN A 421 14.62 -47.52 71.54
CA ASN A 421 14.22 -46.12 71.75
C ASN A 421 13.20 -45.61 70.72
N ARG A 422 13.17 -46.23 69.52
CA ARG A 422 12.22 -45.89 68.44
C ARG A 422 10.75 -46.10 68.83
N PHE A 423 10.48 -46.97 69.80
CA PHE A 423 9.12 -47.22 70.30
C PHE A 423 8.68 -46.25 71.41
N THR A 424 9.58 -45.39 71.91
CA THR A 424 9.35 -44.52 73.07
C THR A 424 9.34 -43.02 72.75
N GLU A 425 9.83 -42.58 71.60
CA GLU A 425 9.95 -41.14 71.27
C GLU A 425 8.72 -40.57 70.54
N LYS A 426 8.17 -39.46 71.06
CA LYS A 426 7.18 -38.62 70.38
C LYS A 426 7.90 -37.52 69.57
N SER A 427 7.37 -37.20 68.39
CA SER A 427 7.63 -35.97 67.57
C SER A 427 8.90 -35.20 67.95
N VAL A 428 10.05 -35.61 67.43
CA VAL A 428 11.33 -34.96 67.74
C VAL A 428 11.72 -33.96 66.65
N ASP A 429 12.16 -32.77 67.04
CA ASP A 429 12.75 -31.79 66.13
C ASP A 429 14.09 -32.32 65.60
N MET A 430 14.14 -32.51 64.28
CA MET A 430 15.33 -33.00 63.58
C MET A 430 16.52 -32.03 63.69
N GLY A 431 16.28 -30.73 63.87
CA GLY A 431 17.32 -29.73 64.08
C GLY A 431 17.96 -29.84 65.47
N GLU A 432 17.19 -30.14 66.51
CA GLU A 432 17.70 -30.41 67.85
C GLU A 432 18.52 -31.70 67.91
N LYS A 433 18.04 -32.77 67.28
CA LYS A 433 18.79 -34.02 67.15
C LYS A 433 20.10 -33.84 66.38
N LEU A 434 20.11 -33.04 65.32
CA LEU A 434 21.35 -32.73 64.59
C LEU A 434 22.37 -32.05 65.50
N ARG A 435 21.94 -31.05 66.29
CA ARG A 435 22.80 -30.37 67.28
C ARG A 435 23.33 -31.34 68.32
N GLU A 436 22.50 -32.24 68.82
CA GLU A 436 22.89 -33.27 69.80
C GLU A 436 23.95 -34.21 69.22
N HIS A 437 23.77 -34.72 68.00
CA HIS A 437 24.76 -35.58 67.35
C HIS A 437 26.10 -34.87 67.10
N PHE A 438 26.09 -33.62 66.65
CA PHE A 438 27.31 -32.82 66.51
C PHE A 438 27.99 -32.59 67.87
N THR A 439 27.22 -32.33 68.92
CA THR A 439 27.75 -32.15 70.29
C THR A 439 28.39 -33.44 70.81
N ASN A 440 27.72 -34.58 70.64
CA ASN A 440 28.24 -35.89 71.04
C ASN A 440 29.50 -36.28 70.25
N LEU A 441 29.59 -35.91 68.97
CA LEU A 441 30.80 -36.07 68.17
C LEU A 441 31.94 -35.20 68.70
N VAL A 442 31.71 -33.90 68.87
CA VAL A 442 32.74 -32.93 69.32
C VAL A 442 33.29 -33.26 70.70
N TYR A 443 32.46 -33.76 71.63
CA TYR A 443 32.86 -34.13 73.00
C TYR A 443 33.10 -35.63 73.21
N SER A 444 33.19 -36.41 72.14
CA SER A 444 33.44 -37.86 72.22
C SER A 444 34.81 -38.19 72.82
N LYS A 445 34.99 -39.40 73.35
CA LYS A 445 36.27 -39.91 73.86
C LYS A 445 36.90 -40.93 72.92
N GLY A 446 38.23 -40.92 72.88
CA GLY A 446 39.03 -41.87 72.11
C GLY A 446 39.30 -41.47 70.67
N THR A 447 40.01 -42.34 69.96
CA THR A 447 40.34 -42.21 68.52
C THR A 447 39.97 -43.50 67.81
N SER A 448 39.57 -43.41 66.54
CA SER A 448 39.32 -44.62 65.73
C SER A 448 40.64 -45.37 65.44
N SER A 449 40.58 -46.70 65.32
CA SER A 449 41.74 -47.49 64.91
C SER A 449 42.20 -47.09 63.49
N LYS A 450 43.51 -47.18 63.20
CA LYS A 450 44.06 -46.78 61.88
C LYS A 450 43.41 -47.49 60.69
N LYS A 451 42.89 -48.70 60.88
CA LYS A 451 42.24 -49.51 59.82
C LYS A 451 40.77 -49.13 59.60
N GLU A 452 40.09 -48.65 60.64
CA GLU A 452 38.65 -48.29 60.61
C GLU A 452 38.42 -46.78 60.37
N SER A 453 39.43 -45.95 60.64
CA SER A 453 39.36 -44.48 60.50
C SER A 453 38.94 -44.01 59.09
N ALA A 454 39.46 -44.62 58.02
CA ALA A 454 39.15 -44.21 56.65
C ALA A 454 37.68 -44.46 56.27
N ASP A 455 37.13 -45.61 56.68
CA ASP A 455 35.75 -45.98 56.38
C ASP A 455 34.76 -45.16 57.22
N VAL A 456 35.09 -44.89 58.49
CA VAL A 456 34.30 -44.03 59.38
C VAL A 456 34.25 -42.59 58.86
N LYS A 457 35.39 -42.01 58.42
CA LYS A 457 35.42 -40.67 57.79
C LYS A 457 34.52 -40.60 56.56
N LYS A 458 34.64 -41.58 55.65
CA LYS A 458 33.82 -41.64 54.43
C LYS A 458 32.33 -41.72 54.75
N ALA A 459 31.97 -42.47 55.80
CA ALA A 459 30.59 -42.60 56.26
C ALA A 459 30.07 -41.32 56.93
N LEU A 460 30.87 -40.63 57.74
CA LEU A 460 30.54 -39.32 58.33
C LEU A 460 30.34 -38.23 57.27
N VAL A 461 31.20 -38.16 56.25
CA VAL A 461 31.03 -37.23 55.13
C VAL A 461 29.74 -37.53 54.34
N LYS A 462 29.42 -38.82 54.14
CA LYS A 462 28.18 -39.23 53.49
C LYS A 462 26.95 -38.90 54.34
N ALA A 463 27.05 -39.03 55.66
CA ALA A 463 26.01 -38.66 56.62
C ALA A 463 25.78 -37.15 56.61
N LEU A 464 26.86 -36.34 56.63
CA LEU A 464 26.80 -34.89 56.54
C LEU A 464 26.05 -34.40 55.29
N LYS A 465 26.33 -34.98 54.12
CA LYS A 465 25.62 -34.67 52.88
C LYS A 465 24.13 -35.04 52.92
N LYS A 466 23.76 -36.11 53.64
CA LYS A 466 22.37 -36.52 53.81
C LYS A 466 21.57 -35.58 54.70
N VAL A 467 22.23 -34.90 55.63
CA VAL A 467 21.61 -33.97 56.58
C VAL A 467 21.88 -32.50 56.23
N GLU A 468 22.39 -32.21 55.03
CA GLU A 468 22.78 -30.86 54.59
C GLU A 468 21.65 -29.83 54.75
N GLN A 469 20.41 -30.23 54.45
CA GLN A 469 19.23 -29.36 54.55
C GLN A 469 18.84 -29.02 56.01
N LEU A 470 19.37 -29.76 56.99
CA LEU A 470 19.12 -29.53 58.42
C LEU A 470 20.22 -28.65 59.06
N LEU A 471 21.31 -28.37 58.34
CA LEU A 471 22.43 -27.55 58.84
C LEU A 471 22.07 -26.05 58.86
N PRO A 472 22.48 -25.29 59.90
CA PRO A 472 22.20 -23.85 60.03
C PRO A 472 22.90 -22.89 59.04
#